data_AF-A0A819Y0P3-F1
#
_entry.id   AF-A0A819Y0P3-F1
#
_cell.length_a   1.000
_cell.length_b   1.000
_cell.length_c   1.000
_cell.angle_alpha   90.00
_cell.angle_beta   90.00
_cell.angle_gamma   90.00
#
_symmetry.space_group_name_H-M   'P 1'
#
loop_
_entity.id
_entity.type
_entity.pdbx_description
1 polymer ?
#
loop_
_entity_poly.entity_id
_entity_poly.type
_entity_poly.pdbx_seq_one_letter_code
_entity_poly.pdbx_strand_id
1 'polypeptide(L)'
;RRQRIGGTRPYSAPECFSDRTPVTSKADIWSVGAILYFLTYGKRPIYETAQAPDGVSQTRSRLVQDILQHCLQRNASRRPDHQWLAQHPLTIPPGIF
;
A
#
# COMPACT_ATOMS: atom_id res chain seq x y z
N ARG A 1 -9.30 -25.27 2.55
CA ARG A 1 -8.31 -25.04 1.47
C ARG A 1 -7.25 -24.09 2.02
N ARG A 2 -6.06 -24.57 2.42
CA ARG A 2 -4.96 -23.70 2.88
C ARG A 2 -4.55 -22.81 1.70
N GLN A 3 -4.90 -21.52 1.71
CA GLN A 3 -4.23 -20.59 0.80
C GLN A 3 -2.76 -20.53 1.23
N ARG A 4 -1.85 -20.94 0.35
CA ARG A 4 -0.42 -20.73 0.53
C ARG A 4 -0.18 -19.24 0.30
N ILE A 5 -0.17 -18.50 1.39
CA ILE A 5 0.16 -17.07 1.38
C ILE A 5 1.66 -16.98 1.16
N GLY A 6 2.08 -16.91 -0.11
CA GLY A 6 3.45 -16.56 -0.47
C GLY A 6 3.66 -15.05 -0.29
N GLY A 7 4.84 -14.64 0.17
CA GLY A 7 5.22 -13.23 0.31
C GLY A 7 6.09 -12.95 1.52
N THR A 8 6.65 -11.75 1.55
CA THR A 8 7.43 -11.24 2.70
C THR A 8 6.47 -10.47 3.60
N ARG A 9 6.19 -11.01 4.80
CA ARG A 9 5.12 -10.53 5.71
C ARG A 9 4.98 -8.99 5.79
N PRO A 10 6.07 -8.20 5.92
CA PRO A 10 5.98 -6.75 6.02
C PRO A 10 5.58 -5.99 4.75
N TYR A 11 5.23 -6.69 3.67
CA TYR A 11 4.71 -6.10 2.44
C TYR A 11 3.38 -6.72 2.02
N SER A 12 2.95 -7.79 2.69
CA SER A 12 1.70 -8.49 2.39
C SER A 12 0.50 -7.71 2.93
N ALA A 13 -0.59 -7.70 2.17
CA ALA A 13 -1.85 -7.07 2.56
C ALA A 13 -2.51 -7.81 3.74
N PRO A 14 -3.30 -7.13 4.60
CA PRO A 14 -3.93 -7.76 5.76
C PRO A 14 -4.88 -8.90 5.39
N GLU A 15 -5.61 -8.79 4.27
CA GLU A 15 -6.49 -9.84 3.76
C GLU A 15 -5.73 -11.10 3.35
N CYS A 16 -4.42 -11.00 3.05
CA CYS A 16 -3.61 -12.17 2.77
C CYS A 16 -3.56 -13.11 3.98
N PHE A 17 -3.73 -12.62 5.21
CA PHE A 17 -3.69 -13.45 6.42
C PHE A 17 -5.07 -13.80 6.98
N SER A 18 -6.14 -13.51 6.24
CA SER A 18 -7.52 -13.70 6.67
C SER A 18 -8.26 -14.63 5.70
N ASP A 19 -8.87 -15.70 6.23
CA ASP A 19 -9.70 -16.60 5.43
C ASP A 19 -11.06 -15.98 5.05
N ARG A 20 -11.41 -14.81 5.62
CA ARG A 20 -12.72 -14.17 5.45
C ARG A 20 -12.80 -13.21 4.27
N THR A 21 -11.66 -12.73 3.78
CA THR A 21 -11.60 -11.71 2.74
C THR A 21 -10.81 -12.26 1.57
N PRO A 22 -11.41 -12.35 0.37
CA PRO A 22 -10.69 -12.86 -0.79
C PRO A 22 -9.55 -11.91 -1.16
N VAL A 23 -8.37 -12.48 -1.40
CA VAL A 23 -7.23 -11.76 -1.97
C VAL A 23 -7.55 -11.41 -3.42
N THR A 24 -7.38 -10.14 -3.77
CA THR A 24 -7.59 -9.60 -5.12
C THR A 24 -6.35 -8.82 -5.57
N SER A 25 -6.36 -8.25 -6.78
CA SER A 25 -5.30 -7.34 -7.26
C SER A 25 -5.06 -6.12 -6.34
N LYS A 26 -6.00 -5.81 -5.42
CA LYS A 26 -5.81 -4.79 -4.39
C LYS A 26 -4.70 -5.14 -3.39
N ALA A 27 -4.29 -6.40 -3.29
CA ALA A 27 -3.15 -6.80 -2.47
C ALA A 27 -1.82 -6.27 -3.04
N ASP A 28 -1.70 -6.16 -4.36
CA ASP A 28 -0.53 -5.56 -5.02
C ASP A 28 -0.46 -4.05 -4.74
N ILE A 29 -1.62 -3.38 -4.73
CA ILE A 29 -1.72 -1.94 -4.39
C ILE A 29 -1.23 -1.66 -2.97
N TRP A 30 -1.56 -2.55 -2.03
CA TRP A 30 -1.01 -2.47 -0.67
C TRP A 30 0.51 -2.66 -0.67
N SER A 31 0.98 -3.66 -1.41
CA SER A 31 2.42 -3.99 -1.48
C SER A 31 3.23 -2.82 -2.02
N VAL A 32 2.73 -2.12 -3.05
CA VAL A 32 3.30 -0.87 -3.55
C VAL A 32 3.37 0.19 -2.46
N GLY A 33 2.29 0.40 -1.70
CA GLY A 33 2.27 1.33 -0.56
C GLY A 33 3.29 0.97 0.51
N ALA A 34 3.44 -0.32 0.84
CA ALA A 34 4.39 -0.81 1.83
C ALA A 34 5.85 -0.63 1.39
N ILE A 35 6.13 -0.84 0.10
CA ILE A 35 7.44 -0.55 -0.50
C ILE A 35 7.72 0.95 -0.46
N LEU A 36 6.77 1.80 -0.90
CA LEU A 36 6.94 3.25 -0.86
C LEU A 36 7.15 3.75 0.58
N TYR A 37 6.46 3.17 1.56
CA TYR A 37 6.67 3.47 2.97
C TYR A 37 8.11 3.15 3.38
N PHE A 38 8.61 1.96 3.04
CA PHE A 38 9.99 1.56 3.33
C PHE A 38 11.01 2.51 2.69
N LEU A 39 10.80 2.92 1.43
CA LEU A 39 11.66 3.89 0.74
C LEU A 39 11.62 5.28 1.39
N THR A 40 10.46 5.68 1.93
CA THR A 40 10.27 7.01 2.53
C THR A 40 10.87 7.11 3.93
N TYR A 41 10.73 6.04 4.74
CA TYR A 41 11.06 6.08 6.17
C TYR A 41 12.28 5.22 6.55
N GLY A 42 12.80 4.40 5.64
CA GLY A 42 13.89 3.45 5.93
C GLY A 42 13.51 2.32 6.88
N LYS A 43 12.23 2.20 7.25
CA LYS A 43 11.70 1.18 8.17
C LYS A 43 10.45 0.52 7.58
N ARG A 44 10.21 -0.72 7.96
CA ARG A 44 9.07 -1.50 7.46
C ARG A 44 7.78 -1.05 8.16
N PRO A 45 6.62 -1.06 7.48
CA PRO A 45 5.35 -0.79 8.14
C PRO A 45 5.09 -1.85 9.23
N ILE A 46 4.58 -1.41 10.38
CA ILE A 46 4.18 -2.29 11.49
C ILE A 46 2.67 -2.53 11.38
N TYR A 47 2.27 -3.79 11.41
CA TYR A 47 0.91 -4.25 11.04
C TYR A 47 -0.02 -4.50 12.23
N GLU A 48 0.51 -4.37 13.45
CA GLU A 48 -0.14 -4.81 14.69
C GLU A 48 -1.30 -3.92 15.11
N THR A 49 -1.38 -2.70 14.59
CA THR A 49 -2.41 -1.72 14.98
C THR A 49 -3.54 -1.60 13.95
N ALA A 50 -4.69 -1.11 14.40
CA ALA A 50 -5.84 -0.80 13.53
C ALA A 50 -5.62 0.44 12.64
N GLN A 51 -4.48 1.12 12.78
CA GLN A 51 -4.19 2.41 12.18
C GLN A 51 -3.29 2.27 10.94
N ALA A 52 -3.26 3.31 10.11
CA ALA A 52 -2.27 3.40 9.04
C ALA A 52 -0.86 3.41 9.66
N PRO A 53 0.18 2.96 8.94
CA PRO A 53 1.54 2.94 9.46
C PRO A 53 2.00 4.32 9.96
N ASP A 54 2.77 4.32 11.06
CA ASP A 54 3.21 5.55 11.72
C ASP A 54 3.95 6.49 10.76
N GLY A 55 3.72 7.79 10.92
CA GLY A 55 4.43 8.83 10.17
C GLY A 55 3.82 9.17 8.81
N VAL A 56 2.89 8.36 8.26
CA VAL A 56 2.24 8.66 6.96
C VAL A 56 1.67 10.08 6.90
N SER A 57 1.00 10.54 7.96
CA SER A 57 0.45 11.92 8.04
C SER A 57 1.50 13.02 8.15
N GLN A 58 2.75 12.67 8.46
CA GLN A 58 3.89 13.58 8.65
C GLN A 58 4.86 13.55 7.45
N THR A 59 4.51 12.81 6.38
CA THR A 59 5.30 12.76 5.15
C THR A 59 5.48 14.17 4.59
N ARG A 60 6.74 14.58 4.32
CA ARG A 60 7.02 15.93 3.77
C ARG A 60 6.45 16.14 2.37
N SER A 61 6.54 15.12 1.52
CA SER A 61 5.99 15.17 0.17
C SER A 61 4.50 14.84 0.20
N ARG A 62 3.65 15.79 -0.20
CA ARG A 62 2.20 15.59 -0.32
C ARG A 62 1.85 14.50 -1.32
N LEU A 63 2.65 14.34 -2.37
CA LEU A 63 2.45 13.29 -3.39
C LEU A 63 2.72 11.90 -2.83
N VAL A 64 3.77 11.76 -2.02
CA VAL A 64 4.07 10.49 -1.34
C VAL A 64 3.01 10.21 -0.28
N GLN A 65 2.61 11.24 0.49
CA GLN A 65 1.55 11.14 1.48
C GLN A 65 0.25 10.62 0.87
N ASP A 66 -0.15 11.16 -0.28
CA ASP A 66 -1.41 10.81 -0.95
C ASP A 66 -1.43 9.33 -1.37
N ILE A 67 -0.36 8.84 -2.02
CA ILE A 67 -0.24 7.41 -2.33
C ILE A 67 -0.26 6.55 -1.06
N LEU A 68 0.52 6.91 -0.04
CA LEU A 68 0.59 6.13 1.20
C LEU A 68 -0.78 6.04 1.89
N GLN A 69 -1.54 7.14 1.94
CA GLN A 69 -2.87 7.18 2.56
C GLN A 69 -3.88 6.32 1.80
N HIS A 70 -3.82 6.27 0.47
CA HIS A 70 -4.77 5.51 -0.34
C HIS A 70 -4.39 4.02 -0.45
N CYS A 71 -3.10 3.69 -0.58
CA CYS A 71 -2.63 2.32 -0.74
C CYS A 71 -2.66 1.51 0.57
N LEU A 72 -2.36 2.13 1.72
CA LEU A 72 -2.24 1.43 3.01
C LEU A 72 -3.57 1.38 3.78
N GLN A 73 -4.67 1.24 3.06
CA GLN A 73 -6.01 1.07 3.62
C GLN A 73 -6.27 -0.40 4.00
N ARG A 74 -6.65 -0.66 5.27
CA ARG A 74 -6.95 -2.03 5.73
C ARG A 74 -8.10 -2.66 4.94
N ASN A 75 -9.12 -1.85 4.60
CA ASN A 75 -10.19 -2.30 3.72
C ASN A 75 -9.72 -2.23 2.25
N ALA A 76 -9.56 -3.40 1.62
CA ALA A 76 -9.11 -3.52 0.23
C ALA A 76 -10.01 -2.77 -0.77
N SER A 77 -11.31 -2.66 -0.52
CA SER A 77 -12.24 -1.94 -1.40
C SER A 77 -12.04 -0.42 -1.39
N ARG A 78 -11.37 0.14 -0.37
CA ARG A 78 -11.02 1.56 -0.31
C ARG A 78 -9.72 1.88 -1.05
N ARG A 79 -8.92 0.87 -1.38
CA ARG A 79 -7.69 1.08 -2.13
C ARG A 79 -8.03 1.41 -3.58
N PRO A 80 -7.25 2.29 -4.23
CA PRO A 80 -7.38 2.54 -5.66
C PRO A 80 -6.98 1.31 -6.47
N ASP A 81 -7.15 1.34 -7.79
CA ASP A 81 -6.60 0.33 -8.69
C ASP A 81 -5.22 0.75 -9.22
N HIS A 82 -4.63 -0.11 -10.07
CA HIS A 82 -3.31 0.12 -10.65
C HIS A 82 -3.32 1.29 -11.65
N GLN A 83 -4.46 1.60 -12.28
CA GLN A 83 -4.57 2.70 -13.23
C GLN A 83 -4.46 4.05 -12.51
N TRP A 84 -5.14 4.19 -11.36
CA TRP A 84 -4.98 5.36 -10.51
C TRP A 84 -3.52 5.58 -10.10
N LEU A 85 -2.80 4.52 -9.73
CA LEU A 85 -1.37 4.61 -9.41
C LEU A 85 -0.56 5.06 -10.62
N ALA A 86 -0.80 4.51 -11.81
CA ALA A 86 -0.07 4.89 -13.03
C ALA A 86 -0.29 6.37 -13.39
N GLN A 87 -1.47 6.90 -13.10
CA GLN A 87 -1.87 8.29 -13.38
C GLN A 87 -1.57 9.26 -12.23
N HIS A 88 -0.98 8.80 -11.12
CA HIS A 88 -0.70 9.67 -9.99
C HIS A 88 0.45 10.64 -10.31
N PRO A 89 0.40 11.93 -9.91
CA PRO A 89 1.45 12.90 -10.26
C PRO A 89 2.87 12.54 -9.79
N LEU A 90 3.01 11.64 -8.80
CA LEU A 90 4.32 11.12 -8.38
C LEU A 90 4.96 10.17 -9.41
N THR A 91 4.14 9.44 -10.17
CA THR A 91 4.59 8.34 -11.06
C THR A 91 4.57 8.74 -12.53
N ILE A 92 3.82 9.79 -12.89
CA ILE A 92 3.87 10.37 -14.24
C ILE A 92 5.23 11.06 -14.41
N PRO A 93 6.02 10.72 -15.46
CA PRO A 93 7.26 11.43 -15.75
C PRO A 93 6.98 12.90 -16.05
N PRO A 94 7.77 13.85 -15.53
CA PRO A 94 7.66 15.24 -15.96
C PRO A 94 8.04 15.34 -17.44
N GLY A 95 7.08 15.70 -18.30
CA GLY A 95 7.35 16.15 -19.68
C GLY A 95 6.96 15.22 -20.84
N ILE A 96 5.94 14.37 -20.71
CA ILE A 96 5.28 13.79 -21.90
C ILE A 96 4.02 14.63 -22.19
N PHE A 97 4.21 15.78 -22.84
CA PHE A 97 3.18 16.54 -23.54
C PHE A 97 3.53 16.58 -25.02
#